data_AF-A0A317Q8V4-F1
#
_entry.id   AF-A0A317Q8V4-F1
#
_cell.length_a   1.000
_cell.length_b   1.000
_cell.length_c   1.000
_cell.angle_alpha   90.00
_cell.angle_beta   90.00
_cell.angle_gamma   90.00
#
_symmetry.space_group_name_H-M   'P 1'
#
loop_
_entity.id
_entity.type
_entity.pdbx_description
1 polymer ?
#
loop_
_entity_poly.entity_id
_entity_poly.type
_entity_poly.pdbx_seq_one_letter_code
_entity_poly.pdbx_strand_id
1 'polypeptide(L)'
;MKQGKQMSVFLKVRLVILACLSLALSACVTLPGHRQTIDEENFCLNITAPSLAIKNEIRFNAEKTELLFMPKGAQLEFVVSDSLEKHQLSVLNHQETVVYDYRLNGRKLTFGAREKDWFASQIPLIINKAGLKHGPV
;
A
#
# COMPACT_ATOMS: atom_id res chain seq x y z
N MET A 1 63.41 -9.18 18.69
CA MET A 1 62.28 -8.21 18.68
C MET A 1 61.26 -8.61 17.61
N LYS A 2 60.21 -9.37 17.97
CA LYS A 2 59.12 -9.76 17.03
C LYS A 2 57.71 -9.69 17.67
N GLN A 3 57.50 -8.85 18.68
CA GLN A 3 56.20 -8.75 19.36
C GLN A 3 55.35 -7.51 18.98
N GLY A 4 55.92 -6.49 18.33
CA GLY A 4 55.19 -5.24 18.03
C GLY A 4 54.26 -5.29 16.79
N LYS A 5 54.45 -6.23 15.86
CA LYS A 5 53.71 -6.25 14.60
C LYS A 5 52.38 -7.01 14.68
N GLN A 6 52.29 -7.98 15.59
CA GLN A 6 51.11 -8.86 15.72
C GLN A 6 49.93 -8.15 16.39
N MET A 7 50.18 -7.31 17.41
CA MET A 7 49.15 -6.58 18.17
C MET A 7 48.39 -5.53 17.32
N SER A 8 49.09 -4.92 16.35
CA SER A 8 48.53 -3.95 15.39
C SER A 8 47.49 -4.58 14.45
N VAL A 9 47.73 -5.82 14.02
CA VAL A 9 46.83 -6.54 13.10
C VAL A 9 45.55 -6.95 13.82
N PHE A 10 45.64 -7.47 15.04
CA PHE A 10 44.46 -7.84 15.83
C PHE A 10 43.54 -6.65 16.14
N LEU A 11 44.11 -5.46 16.39
CA LEU A 11 43.33 -4.25 16.64
C LEU A 11 42.60 -3.76 15.38
N LYS A 12 43.27 -3.82 14.22
CA LYS A 12 42.66 -3.48 12.92
C LYS A 12 41.57 -4.46 12.51
N VAL A 13 41.79 -5.77 12.73
CA VAL A 13 40.80 -6.81 12.45
C VAL A 13 39.55 -6.64 13.32
N ARG A 14 39.69 -6.31 14.61
CA ARG A 14 38.54 -6.02 15.48
C ARG A 14 37.76 -4.77 15.04
N LEU A 15 38.46 -3.72 14.59
CA LEU A 15 37.82 -2.51 14.06
C LEU A 15 37.05 -2.76 12.76
N VAL A 16 37.60 -3.59 11.86
CA VAL A 16 36.93 -3.99 10.63
C VAL A 16 35.69 -4.84 10.93
N ILE A 17 35.77 -5.76 11.89
CA ILE A 17 34.62 -6.58 12.31
C ILE A 17 33.50 -5.71 12.91
N LEU A 18 33.83 -4.73 13.76
CA LEU A 18 32.82 -3.80 14.30
C LEU A 18 32.16 -2.95 13.21
N ALA A 19 32.94 -2.46 12.24
CA ALA A 19 32.41 -1.68 11.12
C ALA A 19 31.50 -2.53 10.20
N CYS A 20 31.86 -3.78 9.95
CA CYS A 20 31.03 -4.71 9.18
C CYS A 20 29.72 -5.07 9.90
N LEU A 21 29.73 -5.20 11.22
CA LEU A 21 28.51 -5.43 12.02
C LEU A 21 27.57 -4.23 12.01
N SER A 22 28.10 -2.99 12.03
CA SER A 22 27.26 -1.79 11.91
C SER A 22 26.64 -1.59 10.53
N LEU A 23 27.30 -2.05 9.46
CA LEU A 23 26.76 -2.00 8.09
C LEU A 23 25.67 -3.05 7.84
N ALA A 24 25.71 -4.19 8.54
CA ALA A 24 24.68 -5.24 8.45
C ALA A 24 23.35 -4.85 9.13
N LEU A 25 23.38 -3.89 10.07
CA LEU A 25 22.18 -3.34 10.73
C LEU A 25 21.47 -2.25 9.91
N SER A 26 22.04 -1.83 8.77
CA SER A 26 21.39 -0.95 7.80
C SER A 26 20.47 -1.73 6.83
N ALA A 27 20.04 -2.93 7.20
CA ALA A 27 18.89 -3.54 6.56
C ALA A 27 17.68 -2.67 6.89
N CYS A 28 17.19 -1.95 5.88
CA CYS A 28 15.97 -1.16 5.93
C CYS A 28 14.90 -1.94 6.70
N VAL A 29 14.58 -1.47 7.91
CA VAL A 29 13.40 -1.97 8.63
C VAL A 29 12.21 -1.50 7.81
N THR A 30 11.80 -2.29 6.82
CA THR A 30 10.47 -2.18 6.25
C THR A 30 9.53 -2.53 7.39
N LEU A 31 9.07 -1.50 8.12
CA LEU A 31 8.01 -1.68 9.11
C LEU A 31 6.90 -2.48 8.41
N PRO A 32 6.50 -3.65 8.93
CA PRO A 32 5.48 -4.45 8.29
C PRO A 32 4.17 -3.66 8.35
N GLY A 33 3.79 -3.08 7.21
CA GLY A 33 2.52 -2.39 7.06
C GLY A 33 1.34 -3.35 7.13
N HIS A 34 0.15 -2.82 7.32
CA HIS A 34 -1.07 -3.64 7.18
C HIS A 34 -1.32 -3.96 5.70
N ARG A 35 -1.69 -5.22 5.45
CA ARG A 35 -2.03 -5.74 4.13
C ARG A 35 -3.28 -6.60 4.28
N GLN A 36 -4.27 -6.37 3.42
CA GLN A 36 -5.46 -7.20 3.32
C GLN A 36 -5.73 -7.48 1.85
N THR A 37 -5.86 -8.76 1.52
CA THR A 37 -6.21 -9.20 0.17
C THR A 37 -7.50 -10.00 0.23
N ILE A 38 -8.44 -9.65 -0.64
CA ILE A 38 -9.67 -10.38 -0.90
C ILE A 38 -9.58 -10.79 -2.36
N ASP A 39 -9.53 -12.10 -2.61
CA ASP A 39 -9.41 -12.66 -3.95
C ASP A 39 -10.55 -13.64 -4.15
N GLU A 40 -11.50 -13.25 -4.98
CA GLU A 40 -12.73 -13.97 -5.28
C GLU A 40 -12.93 -14.04 -6.79
N GLU A 41 -13.81 -14.93 -7.23
CA GLU A 41 -14.18 -15.01 -8.64
C GLU A 41 -14.65 -13.63 -9.12
N ASN A 42 -14.02 -13.13 -10.18
CA ASN A 42 -14.33 -11.84 -10.82
C ASN A 42 -14.07 -10.57 -9.97
N PHE A 43 -13.56 -10.70 -8.75
CA PHE A 43 -13.30 -9.58 -7.85
C PHE A 43 -12.01 -9.78 -7.04
N CYS A 44 -11.08 -8.86 -7.18
CA CYS A 44 -9.88 -8.79 -6.34
C CYS A 44 -9.77 -7.41 -5.70
N LEU A 45 -9.46 -7.37 -4.40
CA LEU A 45 -9.20 -6.15 -3.65
C LEU A 45 -7.95 -6.33 -2.79
N ASN A 46 -6.97 -5.46 -2.98
CA ASN A 46 -5.77 -5.34 -2.19
C ASN A 46 -5.78 -4.00 -1.47
N ILE A 47 -5.69 -4.03 -0.14
CA ILE A 47 -5.59 -2.85 0.71
C ILE A 47 -4.23 -2.87 1.37
N THR A 48 -3.48 -1.80 1.17
CA THR A 48 -2.18 -1.62 1.82
C THR A 48 -2.19 -0.34 2.64
N ALA A 49 -1.64 -0.38 3.85
CA ALA A 49 -1.53 0.78 4.72
C ALA A 49 -0.30 0.65 5.65
N PRO A 50 0.17 1.73 6.28
CA PRO A 50 1.25 1.66 7.27
C PRO A 50 0.87 0.89 8.53
N SER A 51 -0.41 0.86 8.91
CA SER A 51 -0.92 0.09 10.05
C SER A 51 -2.42 -0.21 9.90
N LEU A 52 -2.96 -1.10 10.74
CA LEU A 52 -4.40 -1.37 10.78
C LEU A 52 -5.20 -0.14 11.21
N ALA A 53 -4.65 0.69 12.11
CA ALA A 53 -5.27 1.95 12.52
C ALA A 53 -5.43 2.88 11.31
N ILE A 54 -4.38 3.06 10.51
CA ILE A 54 -4.42 3.86 9.28
C ILE A 54 -5.40 3.26 8.26
N LYS A 55 -5.40 1.94 8.06
CA LYS A 55 -6.41 1.29 7.19
C LYS A 55 -7.84 1.59 7.65
N ASN A 56 -8.07 1.55 8.96
CA ASN A 56 -9.35 1.86 9.58
C ASN A 56 -9.69 3.36 9.58
N GLU A 57 -8.84 4.23 9.04
CA GLU A 57 -9.14 5.64 8.78
C GLU A 57 -9.72 5.86 7.38
N ILE A 58 -9.66 4.90 6.45
CA ILE A 58 -10.32 5.04 5.15
C ILE A 58 -11.83 5.28 5.35
N ARG A 59 -12.39 6.33 4.75
CA ARG A 59 -13.81 6.72 4.88
C ARG A 59 -14.48 6.82 3.54
N PHE A 60 -15.69 6.29 3.49
CA PHE A 60 -16.65 6.53 2.42
C PHE A 60 -17.82 7.37 2.94
N ASN A 61 -18.53 8.02 2.02
CA ASN A 61 -19.75 8.75 2.35
C ASN A 61 -20.85 7.80 2.86
N ALA A 62 -21.85 8.37 3.53
CA ALA A 62 -22.93 7.59 4.12
C ALA A 62 -23.73 6.79 3.06
N GLU A 63 -23.80 7.33 1.84
CA GLU A 63 -24.49 6.71 0.69
C GLU A 63 -23.68 5.58 0.04
N LYS A 64 -22.41 5.40 0.42
CA LYS A 64 -21.49 4.39 -0.14
C LYS A 64 -21.26 4.57 -1.64
N THR A 65 -21.16 5.80 -2.08
CA THR A 65 -20.95 6.19 -3.49
C THR A 65 -19.66 6.96 -3.69
N GLU A 66 -19.02 7.44 -2.62
CA GLU A 66 -17.80 8.25 -2.72
C GLU A 66 -16.78 7.93 -1.63
N LEU A 67 -15.50 7.97 -1.99
CA LEU A 67 -14.38 7.96 -1.06
C LEU A 67 -14.16 9.37 -0.51
N LEU A 68 -14.44 9.57 0.78
CA LEU A 68 -14.28 10.87 1.45
C LEU A 68 -12.85 11.11 1.93
N PHE A 69 -12.18 10.05 2.40
CA PHE A 69 -10.85 10.18 2.98
C PHE A 69 -10.00 8.95 2.72
N MET A 70 -8.81 9.20 2.17
CA MET A 70 -7.72 8.23 2.04
C MET A 70 -6.54 8.74 2.87
N PRO A 71 -6.14 8.04 3.94
CA PRO A 71 -5.01 8.47 4.75
C PRO A 71 -3.68 8.29 4.00
N LYS A 72 -2.66 9.05 4.42
CA LYS A 72 -1.33 9.01 3.81
C LYS A 72 -0.72 7.62 3.89
N GLY A 73 -0.18 7.14 2.77
CA GLY A 73 0.46 5.82 2.68
C GLY A 73 -0.52 4.66 2.64
N ALA A 74 -1.84 4.91 2.68
CA ALA A 74 -2.83 3.91 2.33
C ALA A 74 -3.04 3.86 0.81
N GLN A 75 -3.32 2.66 0.32
CA GLN A 75 -3.61 2.37 -1.07
C GLN A 75 -4.70 1.30 -1.15
N LEU A 76 -5.62 1.50 -2.09
CA LEU A 76 -6.57 0.51 -2.57
C LEU A 76 -6.18 0.14 -3.98
N GLU A 77 -6.07 -1.15 -4.28
CA GLU A 77 -6.02 -1.66 -5.65
C GLU A 77 -7.16 -2.65 -5.77
N PHE A 78 -8.01 -2.48 -6.77
CA PHE A 78 -9.05 -3.47 -7.00
C PHE A 78 -9.29 -3.70 -8.47
N VAL A 79 -9.65 -4.94 -8.76
CA VAL A 79 -9.87 -5.47 -10.10
C VAL A 79 -11.25 -6.11 -10.10
N VAL A 80 -12.11 -5.69 -11.01
CA VAL A 80 -13.41 -6.31 -11.25
C VAL A 80 -13.41 -6.76 -12.70
N SER A 81 -13.66 -8.04 -12.94
CA SER A 81 -13.67 -8.62 -14.29
C SER A 81 -15.00 -9.31 -14.54
N ASP A 82 -15.68 -8.97 -15.61
CA ASP A 82 -16.81 -9.74 -16.12
C ASP A 82 -16.44 -10.37 -17.48
N SER A 83 -17.43 -10.95 -18.17
CA SER A 83 -17.22 -11.61 -19.46
C SER A 83 -16.76 -10.69 -20.60
N LEU A 84 -16.91 -9.37 -20.45
CA LEU A 84 -16.66 -8.37 -21.50
C LEU A 84 -15.61 -7.33 -21.07
N GLU A 85 -15.57 -6.99 -19.79
CA GLU A 85 -14.80 -5.87 -19.26
C GLU A 85 -13.99 -6.28 -18.03
N LYS A 86 -12.73 -5.83 -18.02
CA LYS A 86 -11.83 -5.91 -16.88
C LYS A 86 -11.47 -4.50 -16.45
N HIS A 87 -12.07 -4.08 -15.36
CA HIS A 87 -11.80 -2.82 -14.70
C HIS A 87 -10.68 -3.00 -13.67
N GLN A 88 -9.74 -2.07 -13.64
CA GLN A 88 -8.67 -2.02 -12.65
C GLN A 88 -8.55 -0.59 -12.15
N LEU A 89 -8.59 -0.40 -10.84
CA LEU A 89 -8.42 0.91 -10.23
C LEU A 89 -7.45 0.82 -9.05
N SER A 90 -6.42 1.68 -9.09
CA SER A 90 -5.54 1.94 -7.96
C SER A 90 -5.82 3.34 -7.43
N VAL A 91 -6.15 3.44 -6.15
CA VAL A 91 -6.35 4.69 -5.42
C VAL A 91 -5.27 4.81 -4.36
N LEU A 92 -4.49 5.88 -4.40
CA LEU A 92 -3.44 6.13 -3.42
C LEU A 92 -3.40 7.59 -3.01
N ASN A 93 -3.05 7.86 -1.76
CA ASN A 93 -2.76 9.24 -1.31
C ASN A 93 -1.27 9.53 -1.49
N HIS A 94 -0.94 10.35 -2.49
CA HIS A 94 0.41 10.86 -2.73
C HIS A 94 0.47 12.34 -2.33
N GLN A 95 1.24 12.65 -1.28
CA GLN A 95 1.50 14.03 -0.86
C GLN A 95 0.21 14.88 -0.73
N GLU A 96 -0.78 14.36 0.00
CA GLU A 96 -2.07 15.02 0.28
C GLU A 96 -3.05 15.07 -0.89
N THR A 97 -2.66 14.52 -2.06
CA THR A 97 -3.54 14.36 -3.21
C THR A 97 -3.92 12.91 -3.39
N VAL A 98 -5.22 12.63 -3.53
CA VAL A 98 -5.71 11.30 -3.91
C VAL A 98 -5.57 11.13 -5.42
N VAL A 99 -4.80 10.13 -5.83
CA VAL A 99 -4.55 9.79 -7.23
C VAL A 99 -5.32 8.52 -7.59
N TYR A 100 -6.00 8.56 -8.72
CA TYR A 100 -6.74 7.44 -9.30
C TYR A 100 -6.02 7.00 -10.58
N ASP A 101 -5.45 5.79 -10.60
CA ASP A 101 -4.92 5.14 -11.80
C ASP A 101 -5.89 4.06 -12.27
N TYR A 102 -6.57 4.33 -13.38
CA TYR A 102 -7.63 3.48 -13.90
C TYR A 102 -7.25 2.85 -15.23
N ARG A 103 -7.57 1.56 -15.37
CA ARG A 103 -7.42 0.81 -16.61
C ARG A 103 -8.69 0.02 -16.92
N LEU A 104 -9.10 0.06 -18.18
CA LEU A 104 -10.14 -0.79 -18.73
C LEU A 104 -9.50 -1.73 -19.75
N ASN A 105 -9.67 -3.04 -19.57
CA ASN A 105 -9.09 -4.07 -20.42
C ASN A 105 -7.57 -3.88 -20.61
N GLY A 106 -6.89 -3.47 -19.53
CA GLY A 106 -5.44 -3.21 -19.50
C GLY A 106 -5.00 -1.87 -20.10
N ARG A 107 -5.90 -1.10 -20.72
CA ARG A 107 -5.60 0.23 -21.28
C ARG A 107 -5.82 1.31 -20.24
N LYS A 108 -4.81 2.15 -20.01
CA LYS A 108 -4.93 3.31 -19.13
C LYS A 108 -5.90 4.33 -19.71
N LEU A 109 -6.86 4.76 -18.91
CA LEU A 109 -7.87 5.77 -19.28
C LEU A 109 -7.92 6.87 -18.22
N THR A 110 -8.47 8.02 -18.60
CA THR A 110 -8.76 9.10 -17.65
C THR A 110 -9.86 8.66 -16.70
N PHE A 111 -9.69 8.92 -15.40
CA PHE A 111 -10.71 8.65 -14.40
C PHE A 111 -11.78 9.77 -14.40
N GLY A 112 -12.72 9.65 -15.35
CA GLY A 112 -13.77 10.63 -15.62
C GLY A 112 -15.09 10.31 -14.90
N ALA A 113 -16.19 10.88 -15.40
CA ALA A 113 -17.51 10.72 -14.79
C ALA A 113 -17.99 9.26 -14.82
N ARG A 114 -17.85 8.57 -15.95
CA ARG A 114 -18.30 7.17 -16.09
C ARG A 114 -17.53 6.23 -15.17
N GLU A 115 -16.23 6.45 -15.04
CA GLU A 115 -15.35 5.65 -14.18
C GLU A 115 -15.63 5.91 -12.70
N LYS A 116 -16.01 7.15 -12.34
CA LYS A 116 -16.49 7.47 -10.99
C LYS A 116 -17.82 6.80 -10.69
N ASP A 117 -18.78 6.81 -11.62
CA ASP A 117 -20.07 6.13 -11.45
C ASP A 117 -19.87 4.61 -11.29
N TRP A 118 -18.99 4.04 -12.12
CA TRP A 118 -18.59 2.64 -11.96
C TRP A 118 -17.95 2.41 -10.58
N PHE A 119 -16.96 3.20 -10.16
CA PHE A 119 -16.34 3.03 -8.84
C PHE A 119 -17.35 3.15 -7.71
N ALA A 120 -18.27 4.11 -7.79
CA ALA A 120 -19.36 4.31 -6.83
C ALA A 120 -20.20 3.02 -6.67
N SER A 121 -20.48 2.32 -7.77
CA SER A 121 -21.20 1.03 -7.71
C SER A 121 -20.43 -0.09 -7.00
N GLN A 122 -19.10 0.01 -6.91
CA GLN A 122 -18.25 -0.99 -6.24
C GLN A 122 -18.03 -0.72 -4.75
N ILE A 123 -18.21 0.53 -4.29
CA ILE A 123 -17.95 0.93 -2.90
C ILE A 123 -18.75 0.11 -1.87
N PRO A 124 -20.05 -0.20 -2.05
CA PRO A 124 -20.79 -1.03 -1.09
C PRO A 124 -20.15 -2.42 -0.91
N LEU A 125 -19.65 -3.01 -2.00
CA LEU A 125 -18.98 -4.30 -1.99
C LEU A 125 -17.63 -4.21 -1.27
N ILE A 126 -16.85 -3.18 -1.56
CA ILE A 126 -15.55 -2.92 -0.90
C ILE A 126 -15.75 -2.75 0.60
N ILE A 127 -16.72 -1.92 1.03
CA ILE A 127 -17.00 -1.67 2.46
C ILE A 127 -17.36 -2.98 3.18
N ASN A 128 -18.27 -3.77 2.58
CA ASN A 128 -18.74 -5.02 3.15
C ASN A 128 -17.58 -6.02 3.33
N LYS A 129 -16.82 -6.27 2.26
CA LYS A 129 -15.75 -7.27 2.26
C LYS A 129 -14.54 -6.85 3.09
N ALA A 130 -14.20 -5.57 3.09
CA ALA A 130 -13.01 -5.05 3.79
C ALA A 130 -13.27 -4.59 5.23
N GLY A 131 -14.53 -4.52 5.67
CA GLY A 131 -14.91 -4.03 7.01
C GLY A 131 -14.56 -2.55 7.21
N LEU A 132 -14.72 -1.71 6.19
CA LEU A 132 -14.43 -0.27 6.23
C LEU A 132 -15.61 0.53 6.80
N LYS A 133 -15.37 1.79 7.17
CA LYS A 133 -16.36 2.63 7.87
C LYS A 133 -16.89 3.77 7.00
N HIS A 134 -18.07 4.23 7.37
CA HIS A 134 -18.78 5.42 6.88
C HIS A 134 -18.43 6.66 7.74
N GLY A 135 -18.57 7.85 7.16
CA GLY A 135 -18.84 9.10 7.89
C GLY A 135 -17.84 10.25 7.65
N PRO A 136 -18.24 11.50 7.98
CA PRO A 136 -17.32 12.63 8.07
C PRO A 136 -16.41 12.50 9.31
N VAL A 137 -15.34 13.30 9.34
CA VAL A 137 -14.42 13.43 10.49
C VAL A 137 -15.15 13.96 11.71
#